data_AF-A0AA35X184-F1
#
_entry.id   AF-A0AA35X184-F1
#
_cell.length_a   1.000
_cell.length_b   1.000
_cell.length_c   1.000
_cell.angle_alpha   90.00
_cell.angle_beta   90.00
_cell.angle_gamma   90.00
#
_symmetry.space_group_name_H-M   'P 1'
#
loop_
_entity.id
_entity.type
_entity.pdbx_description
1 polymer ?
#
loop_
_entity_poly.entity_id
_entity_poly.type
_entity_poly.pdbx_seq_one_letter_code
_entity_poly.pdbx_strand_id
1 'polypeptide(L)'
;MANLIYFRPEADNLTLVGNGNREEEADPDTYNQRASTDYVQDVWSRLALRIPGIADGQLAHGYAGLYTTTPDLHPVMDRVDGIDGLYICTGFSGHGFKLAPAVGVCMSELIMDGESKLVDISTLRMGRFSDGSLNTTQYNFKVIA
;
A
#
# COMPACT_ATOMS: atom_id res chain seq x y z
N MET A 1 2.93 13.52 19.13
CA MET A 1 2.13 12.70 18.20
C MET A 1 2.66 12.96 16.80
N ALA A 2 3.08 11.94 16.05
CA ALA A 2 3.41 12.12 14.64
C ALA A 2 2.11 12.49 13.90
N ASN A 3 2.10 13.58 13.13
CA ASN A 3 0.97 13.92 12.27
C ASN A 3 1.03 12.98 11.06
N LEU A 4 0.38 11.81 11.17
CA LEU A 4 0.38 10.66 10.25
C LEU A 4 -0.21 10.96 8.86
N ILE A 5 0.23 12.04 8.22
CA ILE A 5 -0.12 12.43 6.85
C ILE A 5 1.12 12.35 5.96
N TYR A 6 0.91 12.05 4.69
CA TYR A 6 1.88 12.29 3.64
C TYR A 6 1.31 13.33 2.66
N PHE A 7 2.17 14.14 2.08
CA PHE A 7 1.77 15.09 1.05
C PHE A 7 2.92 15.35 0.08
N ARG A 8 2.56 15.74 -1.15
CA ARG A 8 3.52 16.19 -2.17
C ARG A 8 2.87 17.22 -3.09
N PRO A 9 3.67 18.06 -3.76
CA PRO A 9 3.17 18.85 -4.89
C PRO A 9 2.53 17.95 -5.95
N GLU A 10 1.43 18.42 -6.53
CA GLU A 10 0.72 17.79 -7.63
C GLU A 10 0.43 18.87 -8.67
N ALA A 11 0.91 18.69 -9.90
CA ALA A 11 0.87 19.73 -10.93
C ALA A 11 1.41 21.10 -10.43
N ASP A 12 0.92 22.19 -11.02
CA ASP A 12 1.46 23.54 -10.77
C ASP A 12 0.93 24.20 -9.49
N ASN A 13 -0.31 23.87 -9.08
CA ASN A 13 -1.01 24.57 -8.00
C ASN A 13 -1.78 23.66 -7.04
N LEU A 14 -1.56 22.34 -7.07
CA LEU A 14 -2.22 21.40 -6.17
C LEU A 14 -1.23 20.77 -5.18
N THR A 15 -1.78 20.33 -4.05
CA THR A 15 -1.09 19.47 -3.09
C THR A 15 -1.88 18.19 -2.97
N LEU A 16 -1.25 17.06 -3.31
CA LEU A 16 -1.81 15.75 -2.99
C LEU A 16 -1.51 15.47 -1.52
N VAL A 17 -2.53 15.06 -0.78
CA VAL A 17 -2.41 14.71 0.64
C VAL A 17 -3.21 13.45 0.91
N GLY A 18 -2.67 12.58 1.75
CA GLY A 18 -3.36 11.42 2.29
C GLY A 18 -2.86 11.10 3.69
N ASN A 19 -3.50 10.13 4.31
CA ASN A 19 -3.07 9.58 5.59
C ASN A 19 -3.25 8.05 5.57
N GLY A 20 -2.62 7.36 6.53
CA GLY A 20 -2.80 5.92 6.77
C GLY A 20 -3.25 5.66 8.21
N ASN A 21 -4.01 6.59 8.80
CA ASN A 21 -4.44 6.51 10.21
C ASN A 21 -5.81 5.85 10.40
N ARG A 22 -6.48 5.49 9.30
CA ARG A 22 -7.74 4.75 9.27
C ARG A 22 -7.57 3.50 8.43
N GLU A 23 -7.89 2.37 9.03
CA GLU A 23 -8.07 1.10 8.35
C GLU A 23 -9.52 0.71 8.53
N GLU A 24 -10.26 0.66 7.43
CA GLU A 24 -11.65 0.22 7.40
C GLU A 24 -11.74 -0.92 6.40
N GLU A 25 -12.27 -2.07 6.83
CA GLU A 25 -12.57 -3.16 5.91
C GLU A 25 -13.72 -2.74 5.00
N ALA A 26 -13.55 -3.01 3.70
CA ALA A 26 -14.53 -2.65 2.69
C ALA A 26 -14.71 -3.79 1.69
N ASP A 27 -15.94 -3.97 1.24
CA ASP A 27 -16.29 -4.90 0.18
C ASP A 27 -15.81 -4.33 -1.18
N PRO A 28 -14.95 -5.06 -1.91
CA PRO A 28 -14.40 -4.59 -3.17
C PRO A 28 -15.46 -4.30 -4.25
N ASP A 29 -16.63 -4.93 -4.16
CA ASP A 29 -17.70 -4.77 -5.14
C ASP A 29 -18.61 -3.58 -4.84
N THR A 30 -18.59 -3.04 -3.61
CA THR A 30 -19.59 -2.06 -3.15
C THR A 30 -19.04 -0.83 -2.42
N TYR A 31 -17.72 -0.72 -2.21
CA TYR A 31 -17.13 0.40 -1.47
C TYR A 31 -17.35 1.78 -2.12
N ASN A 32 -17.41 2.81 -1.28
CA ASN A 32 -17.48 4.20 -1.74
C ASN A 32 -16.10 4.69 -2.22
N GLN A 33 -16.00 4.99 -3.51
CA GLN A 33 -14.75 5.47 -4.15
C GLN A 33 -14.47 6.97 -3.93
N ARG A 34 -15.30 7.67 -3.14
CA ARG A 34 -15.11 9.08 -2.80
C ARG A 34 -14.55 9.20 -1.39
N ALA A 35 -13.65 10.17 -1.21
CA ALA A 35 -13.23 10.57 0.13
C ALA A 35 -14.45 11.10 0.92
N SER A 36 -14.61 10.61 2.15
CA SER A 36 -15.68 11.09 3.03
C SER A 36 -15.36 12.48 3.57
N THR A 37 -16.40 13.24 3.93
CA THR A 37 -16.24 14.60 4.46
C THR A 37 -15.40 14.63 5.74
N ASP A 38 -15.59 13.65 6.62
CA ASP A 38 -14.84 13.54 7.87
C ASP A 38 -13.35 13.19 7.64
N TYR A 39 -13.05 12.36 6.62
CA TYR A 39 -11.67 12.09 6.21
C TYR A 39 -10.99 13.37 5.72
N VAL A 40 -11.67 14.12 4.83
CA VAL A 40 -11.15 15.39 4.31
C VAL A 40 -10.88 16.37 5.46
N GLN A 41 -11.79 16.49 6.42
CA GLN A 41 -11.62 17.38 7.58
C GLN A 41 -10.42 16.98 8.47
N ASP A 42 -10.22 15.69 8.75
CA ASP A 42 -9.07 15.20 9.53
C ASP A 42 -7.75 15.53 8.82
N VAL A 43 -7.66 15.20 7.54
CA VAL A 43 -6.45 15.46 6.73
C VAL A 43 -6.18 16.95 6.63
N TRP A 44 -7.21 17.77 6.36
CA TRP A 44 -7.08 19.22 6.25
C TRP A 44 -6.54 19.85 7.52
N SER A 45 -7.11 19.48 8.67
CA SER A 45 -6.70 20.01 9.97
C SER A 45 -5.23 19.71 10.27
N ARG A 46 -4.75 18.52 9.90
CA ARG A 46 -3.34 18.13 10.07
C ARG A 46 -2.42 18.85 9.08
N LEU A 47 -2.87 19.02 7.84
CA LEU A 47 -2.11 19.67 6.77
C LEU A 47 -1.92 21.17 7.05
N ALA A 48 -2.97 21.87 7.50
CA ALA A 48 -2.91 23.29 7.85
C ALA A 48 -1.93 23.57 9.00
N LEU A 49 -1.74 22.63 9.94
CA LEU A 49 -0.72 22.74 10.98
C LEU A 49 0.72 22.61 10.44
N ARG A 50 0.90 21.98 9.27
CA ARG A 50 2.21 21.76 8.63
C ARG A 50 2.52 22.80 7.56
N ILE A 51 1.51 23.26 6.84
CA ILE A 51 1.59 24.24 5.77
C ILE A 51 0.54 25.32 6.06
N PRO A 52 0.81 26.31 6.92
CA PRO A 52 -0.21 27.29 7.33
C PRO A 52 -0.88 28.02 6.16
N GLY A 53 -0.13 28.29 5.09
CA GLY A 53 -0.66 28.95 3.89
C GLY A 53 -1.71 28.13 3.11
N ILE A 54 -1.86 26.84 3.40
CA ILE A 54 -2.90 26.00 2.77
C ILE A 54 -4.25 26.14 3.47
N ALA A 55 -4.32 26.77 4.65
CA ALA A 55 -5.55 26.85 5.45
C ALA A 55 -6.70 27.52 4.70
N ASP A 56 -6.38 28.47 3.81
CA ASP A 56 -7.33 29.19 2.96
C ASP A 56 -7.54 28.53 1.58
N GLY A 57 -6.91 27.37 1.36
CA GLY A 57 -7.07 26.59 0.13
C GLY A 57 -8.46 25.96 0.00
N GLN A 58 -8.70 25.33 -1.15
CA GLN A 58 -9.95 24.61 -1.40
C GLN A 58 -9.67 23.17 -1.81
N LEU A 59 -10.59 22.26 -1.46
CA LEU A 59 -10.56 20.89 -1.97
C LEU A 59 -10.86 20.93 -3.47
N ALA A 60 -9.88 20.53 -4.28
CA ALA A 60 -10.07 20.38 -5.73
C ALA A 60 -10.80 19.07 -6.06
N HIS A 61 -10.26 17.93 -5.60
CA HIS A 61 -10.83 16.61 -5.78
C HIS A 61 -10.29 15.64 -4.72
N GLY A 62 -10.96 14.50 -4.55
CA GLY A 62 -10.50 13.42 -3.68
C GLY A 62 -11.13 12.08 -4.10
N TYR A 63 -10.42 10.99 -3.83
CA TYR A 63 -10.86 9.63 -4.13
C TYR A 63 -10.52 8.70 -2.97
N ALA A 64 -11.12 7.52 -2.98
CA ALA A 64 -10.77 6.41 -2.10
C ALA A 64 -10.40 5.20 -2.97
N GLY A 65 -9.51 4.37 -2.45
CA GLY A 65 -9.07 3.13 -3.10
C GLY A 65 -8.83 2.05 -2.05
N LEU A 66 -8.80 0.80 -2.50
CA LEU A 66 -8.63 -0.35 -1.62
C LEU A 66 -7.17 -0.76 -1.49
N TYR A 67 -6.78 -1.12 -0.28
CA TYR A 67 -5.53 -1.83 -0.04
C TYR A 67 -5.82 -3.32 0.13
N THR A 68 -5.05 -4.13 -0.57
CA THR A 68 -4.95 -5.55 -0.27
C THR A 68 -3.86 -5.73 0.79
N THR A 69 -4.26 -6.02 2.02
CA THR A 69 -3.37 -6.11 3.17
C THR A 69 -3.17 -7.56 3.58
N THR A 70 -1.92 -7.94 3.87
CA THR A 70 -1.58 -9.26 4.42
C THR A 70 -1.36 -9.18 5.92
N PRO A 71 -1.48 -10.30 6.68
CA PRO A 71 -1.24 -10.30 8.13
C PRO A 71 0.13 -9.75 8.56
N ASP A 72 1.16 -9.87 7.71
CA ASP A 72 2.52 -9.40 7.97
C ASP A 72 2.90 -8.13 7.21
N LEU A 73 1.96 -7.51 6.49
CA LEU A 73 2.12 -6.32 5.65
C LEU A 73 3.14 -6.44 4.50
N HIS A 74 3.57 -7.66 4.15
CA HIS A 74 4.44 -7.92 3.01
C HIS A 74 3.65 -8.58 1.87
N PRO A 75 4.01 -8.35 0.59
CA PRO A 75 3.28 -8.95 -0.52
C PRO A 75 3.39 -10.48 -0.51
N VAL A 76 2.51 -11.12 -1.26
CA VAL A 76 2.64 -12.51 -1.65
C VAL A 76 3.12 -12.52 -3.10
N MET A 77 4.26 -13.17 -3.33
CA MET A 77 4.88 -13.35 -4.64
C MET A 77 5.27 -14.82 -4.75
N ASP A 78 4.44 -15.63 -5.40
CA ASP A 78 4.59 -17.08 -5.33
C ASP A 78 3.97 -17.82 -6.50
N ARG A 79 4.38 -19.08 -6.68
CA ARG A 79 3.63 -20.07 -7.45
C ARG A 79 2.55 -20.67 -6.56
N VAL A 80 1.37 -20.95 -7.11
CA VAL A 80 0.29 -21.60 -6.36
C VAL A 80 0.49 -23.11 -6.38
N ASP A 81 0.67 -23.70 -5.21
CA ASP A 81 0.79 -25.16 -5.06
C ASP A 81 -0.47 -25.87 -5.56
N GLY A 82 -0.26 -26.97 -6.30
CA GLY A 82 -1.34 -27.81 -6.83
C GLY A 82 -2.02 -27.28 -8.09
N ILE A 83 -1.67 -26.09 -8.59
CA ILE A 83 -2.22 -25.53 -9.84
C ILE A 83 -1.08 -25.11 -10.76
N ASP A 84 -0.84 -25.91 -11.80
CA ASP A 84 0.26 -25.64 -12.72
C ASP A 84 0.04 -24.36 -13.53
N GLY A 85 1.09 -23.54 -13.64
CA GLY A 85 1.07 -22.26 -14.35
C GLY A 85 0.37 -21.10 -13.63
N LEU A 86 -0.17 -21.30 -12.41
CA LEU A 86 -0.78 -20.23 -11.63
C LEU A 86 0.24 -19.58 -10.69
N TYR A 87 0.36 -18.26 -10.78
CA TYR A 87 1.22 -17.43 -9.94
C TYR A 87 0.38 -16.33 -9.28
N ILE A 88 0.76 -15.94 -8.07
CA ILE A 88 0.11 -14.88 -7.31
C ILE A 88 1.11 -13.76 -7.03
N CYS A 89 0.65 -12.52 -7.23
CA CYS A 89 1.39 -11.30 -6.94
C CYS A 89 0.40 -10.26 -6.38
N THR A 90 0.24 -10.22 -5.07
CA THR A 90 -0.80 -9.41 -4.40
C THR A 90 -0.41 -9.02 -2.97
N GLY A 91 -1.26 -8.30 -2.25
CA GLY A 91 -1.08 -8.10 -0.81
C GLY A 91 -0.05 -7.02 -0.45
N PHE A 92 0.13 -6.03 -1.32
CA PHE A 92 1.18 -5.01 -1.18
C PHE A 92 0.98 -4.02 -0.03
N SER A 93 -0.11 -4.09 0.73
CA SER A 93 -0.27 -3.36 2.00
C SER A 93 0.08 -1.86 1.91
N GLY A 94 -0.29 -1.23 0.79
CA GLY A 94 -0.10 0.20 0.53
C GLY A 94 1.20 0.63 -0.14
N HIS A 95 2.12 -0.29 -0.45
CA HIS A 95 3.49 0.06 -0.89
C HIS A 95 3.89 -0.50 -2.26
N GLY A 96 2.93 -1.04 -3.00
CA GLY A 96 3.18 -1.69 -4.30
C GLY A 96 3.64 -0.74 -5.40
N PHE A 97 3.26 0.54 -5.38
CA PHE A 97 3.59 1.49 -6.46
C PHE A 97 5.10 1.64 -6.66
N LYS A 98 5.85 1.89 -5.57
CA LYS A 98 7.31 2.05 -5.63
C LYS A 98 8.05 0.73 -5.90
N LEU A 99 7.42 -0.41 -5.57
CA LEU A 99 8.02 -1.73 -5.74
C LEU A 99 7.77 -2.32 -7.13
N ALA A 100 6.76 -1.83 -7.86
CA ALA A 100 6.29 -2.41 -9.12
C ALA A 100 7.40 -2.72 -10.15
N PRO A 101 8.44 -1.87 -10.36
CA PRO A 101 9.51 -2.19 -11.31
C PRO A 101 10.31 -3.44 -10.91
N ALA A 102 10.72 -3.54 -9.64
CA ALA A 102 11.49 -4.70 -9.15
C ALA A 102 10.60 -5.96 -9.09
N VAL A 103 9.35 -5.80 -8.63
CA VAL A 103 8.36 -6.88 -8.59
C VAL A 103 8.14 -7.49 -9.97
N GLY A 104 8.01 -6.67 -11.00
CA GLY A 104 7.82 -7.16 -12.37
C GLY A 104 8.99 -8.04 -12.84
N VAL A 105 10.23 -7.64 -12.53
CA VAL A 105 11.43 -8.43 -12.84
C VAL A 105 11.41 -9.74 -12.06
N CYS A 106 11.26 -9.70 -10.73
CA CYS A 106 11.26 -10.89 -9.90
C CYS A 106 10.16 -11.90 -10.28
N MET A 107 8.94 -11.42 -10.60
CA MET A 107 7.86 -12.29 -11.06
C MET A 107 8.16 -12.88 -12.44
N SER A 108 8.76 -12.12 -13.36
CA SER A 108 9.14 -12.63 -14.68
C SER A 108 10.19 -13.75 -14.58
N GLU A 109 11.18 -13.59 -13.71
CA GLU A 109 12.22 -14.60 -13.44
C GLU A 109 11.61 -15.83 -12.76
N LEU A 110 10.76 -15.64 -11.75
CA LEU A 110 10.04 -16.75 -11.10
C LEU A 110 9.21 -17.57 -12.11
N ILE A 111 8.55 -16.90 -13.06
CA ILE A 111 7.70 -17.55 -14.07
C ILE A 111 8.55 -18.29 -15.12
N MET A 112 9.62 -17.68 -15.61
CA MET A 112 10.42 -18.22 -16.72
C MET A 112 11.49 -19.21 -16.27
N ASP A 113 12.11 -18.95 -15.12
CA ASP A 113 13.30 -19.64 -14.64
C ASP A 113 13.04 -20.47 -13.38
N GLY A 114 11.89 -20.29 -12.72
CA GLY A 114 11.52 -20.99 -11.48
C GLY A 114 12.05 -20.34 -10.21
N GLU A 115 12.86 -19.29 -10.31
CA GLU A 115 13.41 -18.53 -9.18
C GLU A 115 13.67 -17.07 -9.58
N SER A 116 13.61 -16.16 -8.60
CA SER A 116 13.98 -14.75 -8.79
C SER A 116 15.48 -14.56 -8.59
N LYS A 117 16.15 -13.93 -9.56
CA LYS A 117 17.61 -13.71 -9.58
C LYS A 117 17.97 -12.29 -9.15
N LEU A 118 17.09 -11.31 -9.39
CA LEU A 118 17.32 -9.92 -8.98
C LEU A 118 17.40 -9.80 -7.45
N VAL A 119 16.43 -10.40 -6.75
CA VAL A 119 16.32 -10.46 -5.28
C VAL A 119 15.69 -11.79 -4.87
N ASP A 120 16.15 -12.38 -3.77
CA ASP A 120 15.50 -13.54 -3.17
C ASP A 120 14.11 -13.16 -2.61
N ILE A 121 13.07 -13.77 -3.17
CA ILE A 121 11.68 -13.56 -2.77
C ILE A 121 11.09 -14.74 -1.98
N SER A 122 11.92 -15.72 -1.56
CA SER A 122 11.46 -16.93 -0.86
C SER A 122 10.70 -16.64 0.44
N THR A 123 10.98 -15.50 1.09
CA THR A 123 10.26 -15.03 2.29
C THR A 123 8.89 -14.42 1.98
N LEU A 124 8.57 -14.19 0.70
CA LEU A 124 7.30 -13.63 0.22
C LEU A 124 6.33 -14.71 -0.31
N ARG A 125 6.66 -15.99 -0.13
CA ARG A 125 5.79 -17.13 -0.48
C ARG A 125 4.49 -17.14 0.33
N MET A 126 3.44 -17.74 -0.22
CA MET A 126 2.13 -17.87 0.43
C MET A 126 2.20 -18.79 1.66
N GLY A 127 3.01 -19.84 1.60
CA GLY A 127 3.15 -20.83 2.68
C GLY A 127 3.63 -20.26 4.02
N ARG A 128 4.21 -19.05 4.04
CA ARG A 128 4.68 -18.40 5.27
C ARG A 128 3.58 -18.17 6.32
N PHE A 129 2.33 -18.03 5.85
CA PHE A 129 1.18 -17.86 6.75
C PHE A 129 0.75 -19.18 7.39
N SER A 130 0.95 -20.31 6.71
CA SER A 130 0.61 -21.63 7.24
C SER A 130 1.66 -22.20 8.19
N ASP A 131 2.94 -21.92 7.97
CA ASP A 131 4.03 -22.45 8.79
C ASP A 131 4.54 -21.47 9.86
N GLY A 132 3.98 -20.26 9.91
CA GLY A 132 4.30 -19.25 10.92
C GLY A 132 5.59 -18.46 10.66
N SER A 133 6.23 -18.61 9.51
CA SER A 133 7.42 -17.85 9.11
C SER A 133 7.10 -16.42 8.63
N LEU A 134 6.26 -15.71 9.38
CA LEU A 134 5.82 -14.34 9.05
C LEU A 134 7.00 -13.36 9.01
N ASN A 135 6.94 -12.40 8.07
CA ASN A 135 7.91 -11.31 8.02
C ASN A 135 7.61 -10.32 9.15
N THR A 136 8.43 -10.32 10.20
CA THR A 136 8.26 -9.44 11.35
C THR A 136 9.27 -8.30 11.35
N THR A 137 8.81 -7.13 11.79
CA THR A 137 9.66 -5.96 12.01
C THR A 137 9.79 -5.69 13.50
N GLN A 138 10.95 -5.18 13.91
CA GLN A 138 11.17 -4.76 15.31
C GLN A 138 10.50 -3.41 15.63
N TYR A 139 9.95 -2.73 14.62
CA TYR A 139 9.35 -1.40 14.78
C TYR A 139 7.83 -1.46 14.84
N ASN A 140 7.26 -0.79 15.85
CA ASN A 140 5.81 -0.63 15.99
C ASN A 140 5.20 0.25 14.88
N PHE A 141 6.00 1.18 14.33
CA PHE A 141 5.58 2.00 13.21
C PHE A 141 5.84 1.25 11.91
N LYS A 142 4.76 0.73 11.33
CA LYS A 142 4.79 0.09 10.03
C LYS A 142 4.48 1.18 9.01
N VAL A 143 5.50 1.64 8.29
CA VAL A 143 5.32 2.66 7.24
C VAL A 143 4.44 2.02 6.17
N ILE A 144 3.14 2.33 6.21
CA ILE A 144 2.24 2.16 5.08
C ILE A 144 2.58 3.31 4.13
N ALA A 145 3.60 3.10 3.31
CA ALA A 145 3.92 3.89 2.13
C ALA A 145 4.60 2.97 1.15
#